data_AF-A0A0G4HE79-F1
#
_entry.id   AF-A0A0G4HE79-F1
#
_cell.length_a   1.000
_cell.length_b   1.000
_cell.length_c   1.000
_cell.angle_alpha   90.00
_cell.angle_beta   90.00
_cell.angle_gamma   90.00
#
_symmetry.space_group_name_H-M   'P 1'
#
loop_
_entity.id
_entity.type
_entity.pdbx_description
1 polymer ?
#
loop_
_entity_poly.entity_id
_entity_poly.type
_entity_poly.pdbx_seq_one_letter_code
_entity_poly.pdbx_strand_id
1 'polypeptide(L)'
;MMRVALQIGLVAVAVDLASGQTARLVTTINAPLVDARLDPIVNPGTCSGHMHSVFGSASFGATVDPDTDLKGNITTSSNIWPNLSQYWIPSLYIWNPADQMYHIVPTFSKTYYRLRGTREGANPIPHNLRFLIGDASRTIPFTEGEPRDSIKWTFTTGGPTPSGDKIFKRGGQNPEKNGDWEFLKANPQAVYDYFVTGRGQLEMNMNFPNCLAVDAQGKPILDSADHRSHGTYADRRDPWCPPEFPYRIPTVNLEARYEVKKMVSRLGADVVTNLDNWFLSTGDNSGSSAHGDFISGWPEDLWVGIIANCSSAEGEGCPVTDELIPRPRNAQERVVPLMKPMPNEVVSPVAVLPSGPCPGETTTTTTTTTTTTTNPPTTTTTTTTTTTTTTTTTTTTTTTTTTTTTPPPTTTTTTTATTTAASTTTTPAPPTTTTTTTTAELRVVLQVMDTETDQRIMVLDGSPVPLSLVENKVVSFQAVPVGVMESSVESAALESADSVGNSHSQNENRRPFSFFGDSRGDFVRGTTLSAGTTYTLKTRFFSENRQAGDELLNQVLSFTVQ
;
A
#
# COMPACT_ATOMS: atom_id res chain seq x y z
N MET A 1 -51.94 -51.20 2.08
CA MET A 1 -50.77 -51.18 2.98
C MET A 1 -49.63 -50.48 2.25
N MET A 2 -49.19 -49.34 2.78
CA MET A 2 -48.06 -48.53 2.28
C MET A 2 -46.76 -49.35 2.21
N ARG A 3 -45.95 -49.14 1.17
CA ARG A 3 -44.50 -49.08 1.30
C ARG A 3 -43.96 -47.91 0.48
N VAL A 4 -43.27 -47.04 1.20
CA VAL A 4 -42.68 -45.76 0.81
C VAL A 4 -41.44 -46.00 -0.05
N ALA A 5 -41.32 -45.28 -1.17
CA ALA A 5 -40.07 -45.15 -1.90
C ALA A 5 -39.35 -43.88 -1.42
N LEU A 6 -38.22 -44.06 -0.74
CA LEU A 6 -37.36 -42.98 -0.27
C LEU A 6 -36.43 -42.57 -1.42
N GLN A 7 -36.65 -41.38 -1.97
CA GLN A 7 -35.84 -40.80 -3.03
C GLN A 7 -34.74 -39.95 -2.38
N ILE A 8 -33.56 -40.54 -2.19
CA ILE A 8 -32.36 -39.79 -1.80
C ILE A 8 -31.74 -39.27 -3.09
N GLY A 9 -31.94 -38.00 -3.39
CA GLY A 9 -31.22 -37.30 -4.45
C GLY A 9 -29.76 -37.15 -4.07
N LEU A 10 -28.86 -37.79 -4.82
CA LEU A 10 -27.45 -37.39 -4.85
C LEU A 10 -27.38 -36.00 -5.49
N VAL A 11 -27.06 -34.98 -4.69
CA VAL A 11 -26.47 -33.74 -5.22
C VAL A 11 -25.05 -34.13 -5.62
N ALA A 12 -24.80 -34.30 -6.92
CA ALA A 12 -23.46 -34.40 -7.44
C ALA A 12 -22.77 -33.05 -7.20
N VAL A 13 -21.89 -32.98 -6.21
CA VAL A 13 -20.89 -31.92 -6.11
C VAL A 13 -19.99 -32.10 -7.33
N ALA A 14 -20.15 -31.23 -8.32
CA ALA A 14 -19.22 -31.15 -9.44
C ALA A 14 -17.85 -30.74 -8.87
N VAL A 15 -16.91 -31.69 -8.84
CA VAL A 15 -15.50 -31.38 -8.62
C VAL A 15 -14.98 -30.86 -9.95
N ASP A 16 -14.87 -29.54 -10.07
CA ASP A 16 -14.23 -28.91 -11.23
C ASP A 16 -12.75 -29.25 -11.25
N LEU A 17 -12.38 -30.23 -12.08
CA LEU A 17 -11.00 -30.49 -12.48
C LEU A 17 -10.58 -29.43 -13.51
N ALA A 18 -10.45 -28.18 -13.08
CA ALA A 18 -9.87 -27.11 -13.89
C ALA A 18 -8.34 -27.17 -13.83
N SER A 19 -7.73 -28.13 -14.53
CA SER A 19 -6.28 -28.15 -14.74
C SER A 19 -5.87 -26.99 -15.66
N GLY A 20 -5.20 -25.97 -15.11
CA GLY A 20 -4.36 -25.03 -15.86
C GLY A 20 -4.91 -23.63 -16.11
N GLN A 21 -6.14 -23.30 -15.70
CA GLN A 21 -6.66 -21.93 -15.84
C GLN A 21 -6.06 -21.01 -14.75
N THR A 22 -5.61 -19.82 -15.15
CA THR A 22 -5.23 -18.75 -14.21
C THR A 22 -6.45 -17.86 -14.02
N ALA A 23 -7.16 -18.03 -12.90
CA ALA A 23 -8.25 -17.15 -12.52
C ALA A 23 -7.68 -15.81 -12.06
N ARG A 24 -8.06 -14.73 -12.75
CA ARG A 24 -7.84 -13.38 -12.23
C ARG A 24 -8.97 -13.10 -11.25
N LEU A 25 -8.63 -13.04 -9.96
CA LEU A 25 -9.60 -12.89 -8.88
C LEU A 25 -10.08 -11.43 -8.81
N VAL A 26 -9.13 -10.50 -8.67
CA VAL A 26 -9.45 -9.07 -8.54
C VAL A 26 -8.37 -8.23 -9.22
N THR A 27 -8.73 -7.01 -9.60
CA THR A 27 -7.77 -6.03 -10.11
C THR A 27 -8.01 -4.68 -9.52
N THR A 28 -6.92 -4.09 -9.04
CA THR A 28 -6.92 -2.71 -8.61
C THR A 28 -6.21 -1.84 -9.64
N ILE A 29 -6.66 -0.61 -9.71
CA ILE A 29 -5.99 0.50 -10.35
C ILE A 29 -5.65 1.46 -9.20
N ASN A 30 -4.37 1.74 -9.02
CA ASN A 30 -3.91 2.64 -7.98
C ASN A 30 -3.36 3.91 -8.67
N ALA A 31 -3.96 5.06 -8.36
CA ALA A 31 -3.39 6.34 -8.75
C ALA A 31 -2.03 6.56 -8.06
N PRO A 32 -1.13 7.39 -8.63
CA PRO A 32 0.04 7.85 -7.89
C PRO A 32 -0.37 8.45 -6.56
N LEU A 33 0.28 8.01 -5.48
CA LEU A 33 0.11 8.56 -4.14
C LEU A 33 1.15 9.66 -3.91
N VAL A 34 2.43 9.31 -4.08
CA VAL A 34 3.56 10.23 -3.86
C VAL A 34 4.79 9.72 -4.61
N ASP A 35 5.66 10.63 -5.05
CA ASP A 35 7.04 10.34 -5.41
C ASP A 35 7.94 10.82 -4.25
N ALA A 36 8.59 9.89 -3.54
CA ALA A 36 9.42 10.22 -2.38
C ALA A 36 10.61 9.25 -2.22
N ARG A 37 11.72 9.73 -1.63
CA ARG A 37 12.82 8.87 -1.16
C ARG A 37 12.45 8.20 0.16
N LEU A 38 11.44 7.35 0.13
CA LEU A 38 10.96 6.61 1.28
C LEU A 38 10.90 5.12 0.92
N ASP A 39 11.36 4.29 1.85
CA ASP A 39 11.34 2.84 1.72
C ASP A 39 11.25 2.21 3.13
N PRO A 40 10.05 1.88 3.62
CA PRO A 40 9.86 1.32 4.94
C PRO A 40 10.35 -0.14 5.08
N ILE A 41 10.77 -0.79 3.99
CA ILE A 41 11.36 -2.13 4.00
C ILE A 41 12.88 -2.02 4.09
N VAL A 42 13.51 -1.34 3.13
CA VAL A 42 14.98 -1.30 3.00
C VAL A 42 15.63 -0.21 3.86
N ASN A 43 14.98 0.95 4.02
CA ASN A 43 15.52 2.11 4.73
C ASN A 43 14.54 2.64 5.80
N PRO A 44 14.09 1.80 6.76
CA PRO A 44 13.08 2.20 7.72
C PRO A 44 13.56 3.39 8.58
N GLY A 45 12.76 4.44 8.61
CA GLY A 45 12.99 5.66 9.40
C GLY A 45 13.95 6.67 8.77
N THR A 46 14.55 6.37 7.61
CA THR A 46 15.50 7.25 6.92
C THR A 46 15.12 7.43 5.45
N CYS A 47 15.81 8.32 4.72
CA CYS A 47 15.59 8.41 3.28
C CYS A 47 16.11 7.17 2.57
N SER A 48 15.36 6.76 1.54
CA SER A 48 15.84 5.76 0.58
C SER A 48 17.00 6.33 -0.24
N GLY A 49 17.83 5.42 -0.75
CA GLY A 49 18.96 5.75 -1.62
C GLY A 49 18.56 6.41 -2.95
N HIS A 50 17.32 6.19 -3.39
CA HIS A 50 16.76 6.72 -4.63
C HIS A 50 15.25 7.00 -4.51
N MET A 51 14.67 7.64 -5.53
CA MET A 51 13.26 8.02 -5.58
C MET A 51 12.35 6.83 -5.87
N HIS A 52 11.24 6.72 -5.14
CA HIS A 52 10.19 5.76 -5.42
C HIS A 52 8.89 6.44 -5.86
N SER A 53 8.24 5.87 -6.86
CA SER A 53 6.84 6.15 -7.17
C SER A 53 5.96 5.20 -6.38
N VAL A 54 5.09 5.75 -5.54
CA VAL A 54 4.35 5.02 -4.51
C VAL A 54 2.86 5.00 -4.82
N PHE A 55 2.20 3.88 -4.49
CA PHE A 55 0.76 3.66 -4.69
C PHE A 55 0.13 2.94 -3.49
N GLY A 56 -1.18 3.13 -3.30
CA GLY A 56 -1.97 2.44 -2.29
C GLY A 56 -2.28 3.31 -1.07
N SER A 57 -2.08 2.78 0.12
CA SER A 57 -2.48 3.43 1.38
C SER A 57 -1.80 4.78 1.63
N ALA A 58 -2.58 5.79 2.03
CA ALA A 58 -2.10 7.14 2.36
C ALA A 58 -1.24 7.19 3.64
N SER A 59 -1.22 6.12 4.42
CA SER A 59 -0.36 5.94 5.60
C SER A 59 1.06 5.46 5.26
N PHE A 60 1.42 5.38 3.98
CA PHE A 60 2.80 5.13 3.57
C PHE A 60 3.75 6.18 4.16
N GLY A 61 4.94 5.76 4.58
CA GLY A 61 5.92 6.66 5.20
C GLY A 61 7.26 5.97 5.43
N ALA A 62 8.17 6.66 6.13
CA ALA A 62 9.49 6.13 6.47
C ALA A 62 9.42 4.84 7.30
N THR A 63 8.36 4.65 8.07
CA THR A 63 8.06 3.41 8.79
C THR A 63 6.60 3.04 8.58
N VAL A 64 6.28 1.75 8.70
CA VAL A 64 4.93 1.20 8.59
C VAL A 64 4.66 0.29 9.80
N ASP A 65 3.72 0.72 10.63
CA ASP A 65 3.12 -0.05 11.71
C ASP A 65 1.90 -0.82 11.16
N PRO A 66 1.89 -2.16 11.23
CA PRO A 66 0.82 -2.94 10.66
C PRO A 66 -0.55 -2.71 11.31
N ASP A 67 -0.60 -2.36 12.59
CA ASP A 67 -1.87 -2.25 13.31
C ASP A 67 -2.51 -0.87 13.15
N THR A 68 -1.71 0.16 12.88
CA THR A 68 -2.22 1.52 12.68
C THR A 68 -2.21 2.01 11.24
N ASP A 69 -1.29 1.50 10.40
CA ASP A 69 -1.11 2.02 9.03
C ASP A 69 -1.72 1.13 7.95
N LEU A 70 -2.03 -0.12 8.26
CA LEU A 70 -2.58 -1.09 7.29
C LEU A 70 -3.97 -1.56 7.67
N LYS A 71 -4.64 -0.87 8.61
CA LYS A 71 -5.98 -1.20 9.13
C LYS A 71 -6.75 0.08 9.45
N GLY A 72 -8.07 -0.03 9.57
CA GLY A 72 -8.93 1.06 9.97
C GLY A 72 -9.29 2.03 8.83
N ASN A 73 -9.71 3.24 9.19
CA ASN A 73 -10.24 4.23 8.25
C ASN A 73 -9.11 5.09 7.65
N ILE A 74 -8.35 4.51 6.73
CA ILE A 74 -7.26 5.16 6.01
C ILE A 74 -7.66 5.34 4.55
N THR A 75 -7.35 6.50 3.98
CA THR A 75 -7.57 6.73 2.55
C THR A 75 -6.54 5.97 1.72
N THR A 76 -6.91 5.54 0.51
CA THR A 76 -6.01 4.82 -0.40
C THR A 76 -6.17 5.32 -1.83
N SER A 77 -5.08 5.33 -2.59
CA SER A 77 -5.07 5.64 -4.02
C SER A 77 -5.62 4.49 -4.87
N SER A 78 -5.80 3.30 -4.28
CA SER A 78 -6.51 2.16 -4.85
C SER A 78 -7.97 2.49 -5.16
N ASN A 79 -8.46 2.01 -6.30
CA ASN A 79 -9.89 2.04 -6.64
C ASN A 79 -10.72 0.99 -5.88
N ILE A 80 -10.12 0.20 -4.99
CA ILE A 80 -10.84 -0.67 -4.06
C ILE A 80 -10.49 -0.18 -2.67
N TRP A 81 -11.47 0.42 -1.99
CA TRP A 81 -11.20 1.20 -0.77
C TRP A 81 -10.66 0.38 0.40
N PRO A 82 -11.14 -0.86 0.65
CA PRO A 82 -10.57 -1.69 1.70
C PRO A 82 -9.12 -2.13 1.47
N ASN A 83 -8.59 -1.96 0.25
CA ASN A 83 -7.19 -2.30 -0.02
C ASN A 83 -6.24 -1.19 0.47
N LEU A 84 -5.67 -1.39 1.66
CA LEU A 84 -4.64 -0.54 2.25
C LEU A 84 -3.22 -1.07 1.99
N SER A 85 -3.05 -1.94 1.00
CA SER A 85 -1.72 -2.38 0.61
C SER A 85 -0.90 -1.21 0.06
N GLN A 86 0.41 -1.29 0.22
CA GLN A 86 1.37 -0.29 -0.23
C GLN A 86 2.28 -0.93 -1.28
N TYR A 87 2.50 -0.21 -2.38
CA TYR A 87 3.34 -0.64 -3.50
C TYR A 87 4.28 0.49 -3.86
N TRP A 88 5.54 0.19 -4.09
CA TRP A 88 6.45 1.17 -4.65
C TRP A 88 7.49 0.53 -5.56
N ILE A 89 7.99 1.37 -6.46
CA ILE A 89 8.88 1.02 -7.56
C ILE A 89 9.81 2.21 -7.84
N PRO A 90 10.99 2.00 -8.42
CA PRO A 90 11.89 3.10 -8.79
C PRO A 90 11.22 4.03 -9.79
N SER A 91 11.22 5.33 -9.51
CA SER A 91 10.70 6.33 -10.44
C SER A 91 11.52 6.36 -11.73
N LEU A 92 10.86 6.60 -12.86
CA LEU A 92 11.52 6.81 -14.15
C LEU A 92 11.71 8.30 -14.39
N TYR A 93 12.90 8.68 -14.85
CA TYR A 93 13.25 10.04 -15.24
C TYR A 93 13.67 10.08 -16.71
N ILE A 94 13.37 11.21 -17.38
CA ILE A 94 13.90 11.55 -18.70
C ILE A 94 14.79 12.78 -18.55
N TRP A 95 16.06 12.63 -18.90
CA TRP A 95 17.03 13.72 -19.01
C TRP A 95 16.73 14.56 -20.24
N ASN A 96 16.59 15.88 -20.06
CA ASN A 96 16.44 16.81 -21.16
C ASN A 96 17.75 17.60 -21.36
N PRO A 97 18.47 17.41 -22.49
CA PRO A 97 19.73 18.11 -22.73
C PRO A 97 19.55 19.62 -22.92
N ALA A 98 18.34 20.10 -23.25
CA ALA A 98 18.09 21.52 -23.49
C ALA A 98 18.06 22.36 -22.20
N ASP A 99 17.52 21.80 -21.11
CA ASP A 99 17.47 22.46 -19.80
C ASP A 99 18.47 21.87 -18.79
N GLN A 100 19.13 20.76 -19.13
CA GLN A 100 20.03 20.01 -18.26
C GLN A 100 19.35 19.51 -16.98
N MET A 101 18.11 19.05 -17.10
CA MET A 101 17.33 18.53 -15.98
C MET A 101 16.75 17.15 -16.25
N TYR A 102 16.63 16.35 -15.20
CA TYR A 102 15.84 15.13 -15.15
C TYR A 102 14.38 15.49 -14.84
N HIS A 103 13.45 14.97 -15.64
CA HIS A 103 12.02 15.13 -15.44
C HIS A 103 11.39 13.79 -15.11
N ILE A 104 10.71 13.71 -13.97
CA ILE A 104 10.03 12.48 -13.55
C ILE A 104 8.87 12.16 -14.51
N VAL A 105 8.72 10.88 -14.84
CA VAL A 105 7.64 10.39 -15.68
C VAL A 105 6.43 10.05 -14.80
N PRO A 106 5.25 10.63 -15.06
CA PRO A 106 4.03 10.30 -14.32
C PRO A 106 3.75 8.80 -14.37
N THR A 107 3.42 8.21 -13.23
CA THR A 107 3.27 6.76 -13.10
C THR A 107 2.02 6.42 -12.31
N PHE A 108 1.31 5.38 -12.74
CA PHE A 108 0.25 4.74 -11.95
C PHE A 108 0.46 3.23 -11.98
N SER A 109 -0.25 2.49 -11.13
CA SER A 109 -0.16 1.02 -11.15
C SER A 109 -1.49 0.33 -11.41
N LYS A 110 -1.40 -0.86 -12.01
CA LYS A 110 -2.49 -1.85 -12.01
C LYS A 110 -2.00 -3.10 -11.33
N THR A 111 -2.70 -3.54 -10.30
CA THR A 111 -2.34 -4.76 -9.57
C THR A 111 -3.37 -5.83 -9.84
N TYR A 112 -2.92 -6.96 -10.36
CA TYR A 112 -3.74 -8.14 -10.62
C TYR A 112 -3.45 -9.17 -9.55
N TYR A 113 -4.50 -9.67 -8.90
CA TYR A 113 -4.37 -10.80 -7.98
C TYR A 113 -4.89 -12.01 -8.70
N ARG A 114 -3.97 -12.94 -8.95
CA ARG A 114 -4.22 -14.10 -9.80
C ARG A 114 -4.05 -15.36 -8.99
N LEU A 115 -4.98 -16.29 -9.17
CA LEU A 115 -4.86 -17.62 -8.63
C LEU A 115 -4.72 -18.59 -9.80
N ARG A 116 -3.65 -19.37 -9.77
CA ARG A 116 -3.34 -20.31 -10.84
C ARG A 116 -3.73 -21.73 -10.44
N GLY A 117 -4.50 -22.45 -11.25
CA GLY A 117 -5.01 -23.77 -10.89
C GLY A 117 -6.26 -23.69 -10.01
N THR A 118 -6.54 -24.73 -9.24
CA THR A 118 -7.75 -24.82 -8.42
C THR A 118 -7.72 -23.85 -7.23
N ARG A 119 -8.91 -23.56 -6.67
CA ARG A 119 -9.06 -22.78 -5.43
C ARG A 119 -8.61 -23.56 -4.18
N GLU A 120 -8.46 -24.87 -4.29
CA GLU A 120 -8.05 -25.74 -3.19
C GLU A 120 -6.66 -25.35 -2.64
N GLY A 121 -6.54 -25.25 -1.32
CA GLY A 121 -5.31 -24.87 -0.65
C GLY A 121 -4.86 -23.42 -0.87
N ALA A 122 -5.66 -22.58 -1.54
CA ALA A 122 -5.40 -21.14 -1.65
C ALA A 122 -5.79 -20.44 -0.34
N ASN A 123 -4.86 -19.68 0.22
CA ASN A 123 -5.04 -18.94 1.45
C ASN A 123 -5.17 -17.44 1.19
N PRO A 124 -5.80 -16.68 2.09
CA PRO A 124 -5.71 -15.23 2.12
C PRO A 124 -4.27 -14.73 2.05
N ILE A 125 -4.04 -13.62 1.35
CA ILE A 125 -2.77 -12.91 1.47
C ILE A 125 -2.70 -12.37 2.90
N PRO A 126 -1.72 -12.80 3.73
CA PRO A 126 -1.66 -12.35 5.10
C PRO A 126 -1.52 -10.83 5.21
N HIS A 127 -2.13 -10.28 6.25
CA HIS A 127 -1.92 -8.90 6.63
C HIS A 127 -0.44 -8.64 6.97
N ASN A 128 0.11 -7.53 6.51
CA ASN A 128 1.52 -7.15 6.69
C ASN A 128 2.55 -8.14 6.08
N LEU A 129 2.16 -8.99 5.12
CA LEU A 129 3.13 -9.68 4.27
C LEU A 129 3.99 -8.66 3.52
N ARG A 130 5.31 -8.80 3.58
CA ARG A 130 6.27 -7.86 2.98
C ARG A 130 7.11 -8.56 1.92
N PHE A 131 7.25 -7.94 0.75
CA PHE A 131 8.15 -8.45 -0.27
C PHE A 131 9.00 -7.35 -0.88
N LEU A 132 10.23 -7.73 -1.23
CA LEU A 132 11.11 -7.02 -2.12
C LEU A 132 11.55 -7.98 -3.23
N ILE A 133 11.48 -7.57 -4.49
CA ILE A 133 11.97 -8.35 -5.65
C ILE A 133 12.83 -7.47 -6.55
N GLY A 134 13.77 -8.07 -7.28
CA GLY A 134 14.74 -7.33 -8.08
C GLY A 134 15.93 -6.82 -7.25
N ASP A 135 16.76 -6.01 -7.90
CA ASP A 135 18.05 -5.57 -7.34
C ASP A 135 18.34 -4.12 -7.72
N ALA A 136 18.12 -3.19 -6.79
CA ALA A 136 18.38 -1.76 -6.98
C ALA A 136 19.86 -1.42 -7.22
N SER A 137 20.80 -2.32 -6.88
CA SER A 137 22.23 -2.10 -7.06
C SER A 137 22.74 -2.51 -8.44
N ARG A 138 21.92 -3.19 -9.24
CA ARG A 138 22.32 -3.72 -10.53
C ARG A 138 22.46 -2.61 -11.58
N THR A 139 23.62 -2.56 -12.22
CA THR A 139 23.96 -1.55 -13.25
C THR A 139 24.22 -2.15 -14.63
N ILE A 140 24.16 -3.48 -14.76
CA ILE A 140 24.43 -4.18 -15.99
C ILE A 140 23.15 -4.79 -16.59
N PRO A 141 22.92 -4.68 -17.91
CA PRO A 141 21.84 -5.37 -18.60
C PRO A 141 21.78 -6.84 -18.21
N PHE A 142 20.58 -7.35 -17.98
CA PHE A 142 20.36 -8.78 -17.87
C PHE A 142 20.56 -9.48 -19.22
N THR A 143 21.16 -10.66 -19.16
CA THR A 143 21.42 -11.53 -20.32
C THR A 143 20.24 -12.48 -20.62
N GLU A 144 20.24 -13.10 -21.80
CA GLU A 144 19.19 -14.06 -22.19
C GLU A 144 19.19 -15.27 -21.24
N GLY A 145 18.00 -15.62 -20.74
CA GLY A 145 17.82 -16.74 -19.81
C GLY A 145 18.28 -16.49 -18.36
N GLU A 146 18.86 -15.32 -18.08
CA GLU A 146 19.19 -14.91 -16.71
C GLU A 146 17.90 -14.73 -15.88
N PRO A 147 17.81 -15.27 -14.66
CA PRO A 147 16.69 -14.99 -13.75
C PRO A 147 16.56 -13.49 -13.46
N ARG A 148 15.32 -12.98 -13.46
CA ARG A 148 15.02 -11.54 -13.29
C ARG A 148 13.94 -11.27 -12.24
N ASP A 149 13.77 -12.15 -11.26
CA ASP A 149 12.72 -12.06 -10.22
C ASP A 149 11.31 -11.79 -10.78
N SER A 150 11.02 -12.39 -11.94
CA SER A 150 9.76 -12.19 -12.68
C SER A 150 9.49 -10.76 -13.18
N ILE A 151 10.48 -9.86 -13.14
CA ILE A 151 10.40 -8.50 -13.68
C ILE A 151 10.60 -8.51 -15.20
N LYS A 152 9.70 -7.83 -15.92
CA LYS A 152 9.69 -7.72 -17.38
C LYS A 152 9.31 -6.31 -17.81
N TRP A 153 9.97 -5.78 -18.83
CA TRP A 153 9.56 -4.50 -19.44
C TRP A 153 8.73 -4.78 -20.68
N THR A 154 7.53 -4.21 -20.75
CA THR A 154 6.60 -4.48 -21.87
C THR A 154 5.85 -3.23 -22.32
N PHE A 155 5.19 -3.34 -23.47
CA PHE A 155 4.23 -2.35 -23.94
C PHE A 155 2.80 -2.73 -23.53
N THR A 156 2.07 -1.79 -22.91
CA THR A 156 0.73 -2.01 -22.37
C THR A 156 -0.32 -2.42 -23.42
N THR A 157 -0.10 -2.12 -24.71
CA THR A 157 -0.97 -2.60 -25.79
C THR A 157 -0.21 -3.01 -27.04
N GLY A 158 -0.75 -4.02 -27.74
CA GLY A 158 -0.29 -4.40 -29.06
C GLY A 158 -0.60 -3.31 -30.07
N GLY A 159 0.27 -2.29 -30.15
CA GLY A 159 0.32 -1.41 -31.31
C GLY A 159 0.77 -2.20 -32.55
N PRO A 160 0.43 -1.72 -33.76
CA PRO A 160 1.09 -2.19 -34.96
C PRO A 160 2.52 -1.68 -34.89
N THR A 161 3.47 -2.51 -34.45
CA THR A 161 4.86 -2.28 -34.84
C THR A 161 4.89 -2.42 -36.37
N PRO A 162 5.44 -1.46 -37.13
CA PRO A 162 5.58 -1.61 -38.58
C PRO A 162 6.38 -2.86 -38.97
N SER A 163 7.19 -3.40 -38.05
CA SER A 163 7.96 -4.63 -38.21
C SER A 163 7.17 -5.93 -38.01
N GLY A 164 5.92 -5.90 -37.53
CA GLY A 164 5.13 -7.12 -37.26
C GLY A 164 5.61 -7.97 -36.07
N ASP A 165 6.78 -7.65 -35.51
CA ASP A 165 7.39 -8.40 -34.41
C ASP A 165 6.64 -8.23 -33.09
N LYS A 166 6.24 -9.36 -32.49
CA LYS A 166 5.51 -9.43 -31.21
C LYS A 166 6.41 -9.32 -29.97
N ILE A 167 7.67 -8.90 -30.13
CA ILE A 167 8.75 -9.09 -29.14
C ILE A 167 8.46 -8.31 -27.84
N PHE A 168 7.76 -7.16 -27.91
CA PHE A 168 7.40 -6.30 -26.77
C PHE A 168 5.92 -6.35 -26.37
N LYS A 169 5.14 -7.21 -27.01
CA LYS A 169 3.70 -7.29 -26.74
C LYS A 169 3.49 -8.06 -25.44
N ARG A 170 2.50 -7.64 -24.65
CA ARG A 170 1.94 -8.45 -23.57
C ARG A 170 1.61 -9.86 -24.11
N GLY A 171 2.33 -10.88 -23.64
CA GLY A 171 2.20 -12.27 -24.13
C GLY A 171 3.05 -12.64 -25.36
N GLY A 172 4.02 -11.80 -25.75
CA GLY A 172 5.03 -12.13 -26.75
C GLY A 172 5.88 -13.33 -26.32
N GLN A 173 6.32 -14.15 -27.29
CA GLN A 173 7.02 -15.40 -27.00
C GLN A 173 8.49 -15.23 -26.58
N ASN A 174 9.03 -13.99 -26.50
CA ASN A 174 10.47 -13.80 -26.32
C ASN A 174 10.96 -12.50 -25.60
N PRO A 175 10.31 -12.01 -24.52
CA PRO A 175 10.85 -10.89 -23.74
C PRO A 175 12.20 -11.21 -23.07
N GLU A 176 12.57 -12.49 -22.98
CA GLU A 176 13.78 -12.94 -22.29
C GLU A 176 15.03 -12.92 -23.21
N LYS A 177 14.88 -12.70 -24.52
CA LYS A 177 15.94 -12.94 -25.54
C LYS A 177 16.97 -11.83 -25.70
N ASN A 178 16.62 -10.59 -25.37
CA ASN A 178 17.52 -9.46 -25.22
C ASN A 178 16.96 -8.70 -24.04
N GLY A 179 17.76 -8.26 -23.06
CA GLY A 179 17.21 -7.53 -21.93
C GLY A 179 16.25 -6.45 -22.42
N ASP A 180 15.01 -6.46 -21.92
CA ASP A 180 13.91 -5.81 -22.62
C ASP A 180 14.26 -4.33 -22.95
N TRP A 181 15.02 -3.67 -22.08
CA TRP A 181 15.54 -2.33 -22.29
C TRP A 181 16.51 -2.16 -23.48
N GLU A 182 17.45 -3.08 -23.68
CA GLU A 182 18.41 -3.05 -24.79
C GLU A 182 17.73 -3.32 -26.13
N PHE A 183 16.66 -4.12 -26.14
CA PHE A 183 15.85 -4.24 -27.33
C PHE A 183 15.20 -2.90 -27.70
N LEU A 184 14.69 -2.13 -26.72
CA LEU A 184 14.11 -0.82 -27.01
C LEU A 184 15.13 0.11 -27.67
N LYS A 185 16.35 0.16 -27.15
CA LYS A 185 17.47 0.92 -27.75
C LYS A 185 17.76 0.47 -29.19
N ALA A 186 17.72 -0.83 -29.44
CA ALA A 186 17.95 -1.38 -30.78
C ALA A 186 16.80 -1.14 -31.77
N ASN A 187 15.62 -0.68 -31.31
CA ASN A 187 14.41 -0.53 -32.14
C ASN A 187 13.77 0.88 -32.01
N PRO A 188 14.50 1.96 -32.35
CA PRO A 188 14.05 3.34 -32.13
C PRO A 188 12.77 3.72 -32.89
N GLN A 189 12.52 3.13 -34.07
CA GLN A 189 11.27 3.37 -34.80
C GLN A 189 10.05 2.82 -34.05
N ALA A 190 10.17 1.63 -33.44
CA ALA A 190 9.11 1.05 -32.64
C ALA A 190 8.82 1.89 -31.38
N VAL A 191 9.86 2.48 -30.79
CA VAL A 191 9.76 3.43 -29.68
C VAL A 191 8.99 4.68 -30.13
N TYR A 192 9.37 5.29 -31.26
CA TYR A 192 8.68 6.45 -31.80
C TYR A 192 7.20 6.17 -32.06
N ASP A 193 6.89 5.10 -32.80
CA ASP A 193 5.50 4.75 -33.14
C ASP A 193 4.67 4.45 -31.88
N TYR A 194 5.26 3.84 -30.88
CA TYR A 194 4.52 3.49 -29.68
C TYR A 194 4.30 4.68 -28.73
N PHE A 195 5.34 5.49 -28.49
CA PHE A 195 5.32 6.57 -27.49
C PHE A 195 4.82 7.90 -28.02
N VAL A 196 5.03 8.19 -29.30
CA VAL A 196 4.61 9.47 -29.91
C VAL A 196 3.23 9.32 -30.55
N THR A 197 3.05 8.34 -31.44
CA THR A 197 1.80 8.21 -32.21
C THR A 197 0.79 7.27 -31.52
N GLY A 198 1.26 6.29 -30.75
CA GLY A 198 0.45 5.28 -30.05
C GLY A 198 -0.05 5.65 -28.65
N ARG A 199 -0.27 4.63 -27.78
CA ARG A 199 -0.74 4.82 -26.38
C ARG A 199 0.36 5.28 -25.42
N GLY A 200 1.62 4.99 -25.75
CA GLY A 200 2.83 5.47 -25.10
C GLY A 200 2.95 5.33 -23.58
N GLN A 201 2.66 4.12 -23.07
CA GLN A 201 2.94 3.73 -21.68
C GLN A 201 3.95 2.59 -21.65
N LEU A 202 5.06 2.77 -20.92
CA LEU A 202 6.02 1.72 -20.62
C LEU A 202 5.53 0.96 -19.37
N GLU A 203 5.51 -0.36 -19.43
CA GLU A 203 5.08 -1.20 -18.32
C GLU A 203 6.27 -1.95 -17.72
N MET A 204 6.48 -1.78 -16.41
CA MET A 204 7.26 -2.71 -15.61
C MET A 204 6.29 -3.72 -14.98
N ASN A 205 6.31 -4.95 -15.50
CA ASN A 205 5.45 -6.04 -15.07
C ASN A 205 6.23 -6.95 -14.13
N MET A 206 5.67 -7.21 -12.95
CA MET A 206 6.36 -7.92 -11.89
C MET A 206 5.41 -8.91 -11.22
N ASN A 207 5.88 -10.09 -10.87
CA ASN A 207 5.15 -11.00 -9.99
C ASN A 207 5.90 -11.13 -8.68
N PHE A 208 5.21 -10.91 -7.57
CA PHE A 208 5.73 -11.27 -6.25
C PHE A 208 5.60 -12.79 -6.02
N PRO A 209 6.42 -13.36 -5.11
CA PRO A 209 6.28 -14.74 -4.68
C PRO A 209 4.85 -15.05 -4.21
N ASN A 210 4.40 -16.28 -4.43
CA ASN A 210 3.01 -16.71 -4.17
C ASN A 210 2.91 -17.99 -3.32
N CYS A 211 4.04 -18.43 -2.77
CA CYS A 211 4.18 -19.56 -1.87
C CYS A 211 5.03 -19.10 -0.69
N LEU A 212 4.54 -19.22 0.55
CA LEU A 212 5.26 -18.72 1.73
C LEU A 212 5.78 -19.88 2.57
N ALA A 213 6.96 -19.67 3.14
CA ALA A 213 7.46 -20.50 4.22
C ALA A 213 6.55 -20.35 5.45
N VAL A 214 6.53 -21.38 6.29
CA VAL A 214 5.75 -21.40 7.53
C VAL A 214 6.64 -21.64 8.74
N ASP A 215 6.24 -21.15 9.90
CA ASP A 215 6.88 -21.46 11.16
C ASP A 215 6.55 -22.89 11.64
N ALA A 216 7.09 -23.27 12.81
CA ALA A 216 6.86 -24.60 13.40
C ALA A 216 5.38 -24.86 13.75
N GLN A 217 4.55 -23.83 13.80
CA GLN A 217 3.12 -23.90 14.07
C GLN A 217 2.29 -23.89 12.77
N GLY A 218 2.94 -23.81 11.61
CA GLY A 218 2.28 -23.76 10.31
C GLY A 218 1.75 -22.37 9.93
N LYS A 219 2.11 -21.31 10.67
CA LYS A 219 1.73 -19.93 10.34
C LYS A 219 2.68 -19.36 9.27
N PRO A 220 2.18 -18.62 8.27
CA PRO A 220 3.05 -18.01 7.25
C PRO A 220 4.05 -17.04 7.87
N ILE A 221 5.29 -17.13 7.41
CA ILE A 221 6.33 -16.15 7.68
C ILE A 221 6.03 -14.91 6.82
N LEU A 222 5.83 -13.76 7.49
CA LEU A 222 5.38 -12.52 6.85
C LEU A 222 6.53 -11.67 6.29
N ASP A 223 7.74 -11.90 6.79
CA ASP A 223 8.93 -11.19 6.36
C ASP A 223 10.19 -11.97 6.73
N SER A 224 11.28 -11.74 6.01
CA SER A 224 12.62 -12.28 6.28
C SER A 224 13.63 -11.13 6.37
N ALA A 225 14.81 -11.38 6.94
CA ALA A 225 15.83 -10.33 7.10
C ALA A 225 16.29 -9.69 5.78
N ASP A 226 16.14 -10.41 4.66
CA ASP A 226 16.43 -9.95 3.30
C ASP A 226 15.18 -9.55 2.50
N HIS A 227 14.00 -9.62 3.14
CA HIS A 227 12.67 -9.35 2.58
C HIS A 227 12.30 -10.21 1.36
N ARG A 228 13.01 -11.33 1.17
CA ARG A 228 12.96 -12.19 -0.02
C ARG A 228 12.81 -13.67 0.33
N SER A 229 13.68 -14.19 1.19
CA SER A 229 13.86 -15.64 1.41
C SER A 229 12.67 -16.37 2.04
N HIS A 230 11.68 -15.66 2.60
CA HIS A 230 10.43 -16.26 3.08
C HIS A 230 9.42 -16.58 1.94
N GLY A 231 9.71 -16.15 0.70
CA GLY A 231 8.84 -16.25 -0.47
C GLY A 231 9.38 -17.14 -1.62
N THR A 232 8.53 -18.08 -2.01
CA THR A 232 8.51 -19.00 -3.15
C THR A 232 7.74 -18.57 -4.40
N TYR A 233 8.19 -18.86 -5.63
CA TYR A 233 7.28 -18.94 -6.79
C TYR A 233 6.79 -20.38 -7.00
N ALA A 234 5.50 -20.55 -7.26
CA ALA A 234 4.96 -21.84 -7.72
C ALA A 234 5.53 -22.21 -9.11
N ASP A 235 5.66 -23.50 -9.41
CA ASP A 235 6.24 -23.96 -10.67
C ASP A 235 5.39 -23.54 -11.89
N ARG A 236 6.04 -23.25 -13.02
CA ARG A 236 5.35 -22.84 -14.26
C ARG A 236 4.48 -23.94 -14.88
N ARG A 237 4.53 -25.19 -14.44
CA ARG A 237 3.74 -26.33 -14.92
C ARG A 237 2.81 -26.87 -13.84
N ASP A 238 3.15 -26.67 -12.58
CA ASP A 238 2.36 -27.12 -11.44
C ASP A 238 1.86 -25.92 -10.59
N PRO A 239 0.54 -25.70 -10.44
CA PRO A 239 0.02 -24.62 -9.59
C PRO A 239 0.32 -24.78 -8.09
N TRP A 240 0.86 -25.93 -7.66
CA TRP A 240 1.19 -26.20 -6.26
C TRP A 240 2.51 -25.55 -5.82
N CYS A 241 2.58 -25.27 -4.52
CA CYS A 241 3.77 -24.72 -3.90
C CYS A 241 4.79 -25.81 -3.57
N PRO A 242 6.10 -25.50 -3.62
CA PRO A 242 7.13 -26.41 -3.10
C PRO A 242 6.88 -26.77 -1.63
N PRO A 243 7.26 -27.98 -1.19
CA PRO A 243 7.04 -28.42 0.20
C PRO A 243 7.64 -27.49 1.26
N GLU A 244 8.72 -26.78 0.94
CA GLU A 244 9.38 -25.83 1.84
C GLU A 244 8.59 -24.51 1.99
N PHE A 245 7.69 -24.22 1.06
CA PHE A 245 6.87 -23.00 1.03
C PHE A 245 5.38 -23.35 0.91
N PRO A 246 4.80 -24.12 1.84
CA PRO A 246 3.51 -24.77 1.65
C PRO A 246 2.31 -23.80 1.66
N TYR A 247 2.48 -22.58 2.14
CA TYR A 247 1.39 -21.62 2.28
C TYR A 247 1.15 -20.87 0.96
N ARG A 248 0.21 -21.40 0.16
CA ARG A 248 -0.14 -20.86 -1.16
C ARG A 248 -1.07 -19.65 -1.05
N ILE A 249 -0.74 -18.57 -1.75
CA ILE A 249 -1.54 -17.33 -1.84
C ILE A 249 -1.79 -16.94 -3.30
N PRO A 250 -2.77 -16.05 -3.59
CA PRO A 250 -2.87 -15.41 -4.89
C PRO A 250 -1.57 -14.67 -5.25
N THR A 251 -1.12 -14.82 -6.49
CA THR A 251 0.00 -14.05 -7.03
C THR A 251 -0.37 -12.58 -7.12
N VAL A 252 0.40 -11.73 -6.46
CA VAL A 252 0.36 -10.27 -6.66
C VAL A 252 1.17 -9.95 -7.91
N ASN A 253 0.48 -9.61 -9.00
CA ASN A 253 1.11 -9.13 -10.23
C ASN A 253 0.96 -7.62 -10.31
N LEU A 254 2.06 -6.89 -10.07
CA LEU A 254 2.11 -5.45 -10.16
C LEU A 254 2.52 -5.03 -11.59
N GLU A 255 1.71 -4.18 -12.21
CA GLU A 255 2.05 -3.48 -13.45
C GLU A 255 2.24 -1.99 -13.12
N ALA A 256 3.48 -1.54 -12.96
CA ALA A 256 3.78 -0.12 -12.92
C ALA A 256 3.79 0.45 -14.34
N ARG A 257 3.05 1.53 -14.58
CA ARG A 257 2.83 2.10 -15.92
C ARG A 257 3.33 3.53 -15.97
N TYR A 258 4.48 3.72 -16.59
CA TYR A 258 5.09 5.03 -16.82
C TYR A 258 4.45 5.66 -18.06
N GLU A 259 3.84 6.83 -17.89
CA GLU A 259 3.08 7.55 -18.92
C GLU A 259 3.98 8.42 -19.81
N VAL A 260 4.94 7.77 -20.47
CA VAL A 260 5.97 8.39 -21.32
C VAL A 260 5.38 9.34 -22.37
N LYS A 261 4.20 9.04 -22.96
CA LYS A 261 3.54 9.93 -23.92
C LYS A 261 3.26 11.32 -23.36
N LYS A 262 2.93 11.42 -22.06
CA LYS A 262 2.67 12.72 -21.40
C LYS A 262 3.92 13.60 -21.35
N MET A 263 5.11 13.02 -21.53
CA MET A 263 6.36 13.76 -21.58
C MET A 263 6.62 14.38 -22.95
N VAL A 264 6.01 13.89 -24.03
CA VAL A 264 6.25 14.39 -25.40
C VAL A 264 5.86 15.87 -25.53
N SER A 265 4.74 16.28 -24.95
CA SER A 265 4.30 17.67 -24.96
C SER A 265 5.18 18.61 -24.14
N ARG A 266 5.96 18.05 -23.19
CA ARG A 266 6.84 18.81 -22.30
C ARG A 266 8.28 18.89 -22.79
N LEU A 267 8.81 17.79 -23.32
CA LEU A 267 10.24 17.63 -23.62
C LEU A 267 10.54 17.55 -25.12
N GLY A 268 9.53 17.34 -25.97
CA GLY A 268 9.72 17.06 -27.39
C GLY A 268 9.86 15.56 -27.69
N ALA A 269 9.45 15.17 -28.90
CA ALA A 269 9.46 13.78 -29.32
C ALA A 269 10.89 13.22 -29.47
N ASP A 270 11.82 14.05 -29.93
CA ASP A 270 13.24 13.73 -30.08
C ASP A 270 13.89 13.37 -28.74
N VAL A 271 13.62 14.14 -27.68
CA VAL A 271 14.14 13.87 -26.34
C VAL A 271 13.52 12.60 -25.76
N VAL A 272 12.20 12.44 -25.88
CA VAL A 272 11.47 11.30 -25.29
C VAL A 272 11.80 9.98 -25.99
N THR A 273 12.03 9.99 -27.31
CA THR A 273 12.29 8.76 -28.08
C THR A 273 13.76 8.33 -28.06
N ASN A 274 14.66 9.17 -27.54
CA ASN A 274 16.03 8.77 -27.25
C ASN A 274 16.11 8.10 -25.87
N LEU A 275 16.26 6.77 -25.85
CA LEU A 275 16.34 5.99 -24.61
C LEU A 275 17.62 6.21 -23.80
N ASP A 276 18.68 6.78 -24.38
CA ASP A 276 19.87 7.16 -23.61
C ASP A 276 19.57 8.27 -22.60
N ASN A 277 18.44 8.97 -22.76
CA ASN A 277 17.94 9.95 -21.81
C ASN A 277 17.14 9.32 -20.66
N TRP A 278 16.88 8.01 -20.67
CA TRP A 278 15.99 7.37 -19.69
C TRP A 278 16.78 6.76 -18.54
N PHE A 279 16.41 7.12 -17.32
CA PHE A 279 17.07 6.67 -16.11
C PHE A 279 16.03 6.24 -15.08
N LEU A 280 16.21 5.06 -14.50
CA LEU A 280 15.61 4.77 -13.21
C LEU A 280 16.24 5.70 -12.16
N SER A 281 15.51 5.98 -11.09
CA SER A 281 15.92 6.89 -10.03
C SER A 281 17.22 6.48 -9.32
N THR A 282 17.63 5.22 -9.42
CA THR A 282 18.94 4.69 -9.02
C THR A 282 20.11 5.22 -9.86
N GLY A 283 19.84 5.91 -10.97
CA GLY A 283 20.81 6.32 -11.97
C GLY A 283 21.05 5.30 -13.09
N ASP A 284 20.32 4.19 -13.09
CA ASP A 284 20.47 3.14 -14.09
C ASP A 284 19.74 3.47 -15.41
N ASN A 285 20.47 3.40 -16.51
CA ASN A 285 19.95 3.58 -17.88
C ASN A 285 19.85 2.27 -18.69
N SER A 286 19.99 1.13 -17.99
CA SER A 286 19.83 -0.22 -18.55
C SER A 286 18.52 -0.89 -18.16
N GLY A 287 17.75 -0.30 -17.24
CA GLY A 287 16.50 -0.88 -16.72
C GLY A 287 16.70 -2.13 -15.85
N SER A 288 17.92 -2.41 -15.41
CA SER A 288 18.31 -3.60 -14.68
C SER A 288 18.25 -3.43 -13.16
N SER A 289 18.30 -2.18 -12.68
CA SER A 289 18.05 -1.86 -11.27
C SER A 289 16.56 -1.88 -10.90
N ALA A 290 15.72 -2.33 -11.82
CA ALA A 290 14.31 -2.54 -11.62
C ALA A 290 14.06 -3.43 -10.41
N HIS A 291 13.15 -2.99 -9.57
CA HIS A 291 12.70 -3.71 -8.39
C HIS A 291 11.28 -3.27 -8.08
N GLY A 292 10.69 -3.94 -7.11
CA GLY A 292 9.69 -3.25 -6.34
C GLY A 292 9.23 -4.04 -5.15
N ASP A 293 8.33 -3.36 -4.46
CA ASP A 293 8.12 -3.58 -3.05
C ASP A 293 6.64 -3.62 -2.77
N PHE A 294 6.30 -4.42 -1.77
CA PHE A 294 4.92 -4.68 -1.43
C PHE A 294 4.78 -4.88 0.06
N ILE A 295 3.79 -4.20 0.65
CA ILE A 295 3.26 -4.52 1.97
C ILE A 295 1.76 -4.76 1.84
N SER A 296 1.31 -5.94 2.23
CA SER A 296 -0.10 -6.31 2.21
C SER A 296 -0.88 -5.54 3.29
N GLY A 297 -1.91 -4.82 2.86
CA GLY A 297 -2.89 -4.15 3.73
C GLY A 297 -4.32 -4.53 3.35
N TRP A 298 -4.51 -5.70 2.77
CA TRP A 298 -5.84 -6.25 2.56
C TRP A 298 -6.42 -6.81 3.87
N PRO A 299 -7.73 -6.63 4.11
CA PRO A 299 -8.45 -7.41 5.11
C PRO A 299 -8.45 -8.89 4.72
N GLU A 300 -8.01 -9.76 5.62
CA GLU A 300 -7.89 -11.20 5.35
C GLU A 300 -9.27 -11.87 5.19
N ASP A 301 -10.29 -11.39 5.88
CA ASP A 301 -11.67 -11.81 5.75
C ASP A 301 -12.25 -11.52 4.36
N LEU A 302 -11.90 -10.36 3.78
CA LEU A 302 -12.28 -10.01 2.41
C LEU A 302 -11.64 -10.96 1.39
N TRP A 303 -10.40 -11.40 1.65
CA TRP A 303 -9.72 -12.38 0.80
C TRP A 303 -10.43 -13.74 0.74
N VAL A 304 -11.02 -14.20 1.85
CA VAL A 304 -11.82 -15.43 1.86
C VAL A 304 -12.96 -15.34 0.84
N GLY A 305 -13.67 -14.20 0.83
CA GLY A 305 -14.72 -13.93 -0.14
C GLY A 305 -14.18 -13.81 -1.57
N ILE A 306 -13.07 -13.09 -1.79
CA ILE A 306 -12.48 -12.91 -3.13
C ILE A 306 -12.04 -14.25 -3.72
N ILE A 307 -11.37 -15.09 -2.95
CA ILE A 307 -10.91 -16.41 -3.39
C ILE A 307 -12.10 -17.30 -3.74
N ALA A 308 -13.15 -17.29 -2.91
CA ALA A 308 -14.33 -18.13 -3.09
C ALA A 308 -15.19 -17.69 -4.28
N ASN A 309 -15.35 -16.38 -4.50
CA ASN A 309 -16.44 -15.85 -5.31
C ASN A 309 -16.00 -15.03 -6.53
N CYS A 310 -14.71 -14.76 -6.72
CA CYS A 310 -14.25 -13.92 -7.83
C CYS A 310 -13.48 -14.71 -8.89
N SER A 311 -13.73 -14.41 -10.17
CA SER A 311 -13.03 -15.00 -11.31
C SER A 311 -13.35 -14.23 -12.59
N SER A 312 -12.34 -13.74 -13.31
CA SER A 312 -12.53 -13.16 -14.64
C SER A 312 -12.55 -14.19 -15.77
N ALA A 313 -12.49 -15.50 -15.48
CA ALA A 313 -12.37 -16.54 -16.50
C ALA A 313 -13.70 -16.82 -17.23
N GLU A 314 -14.85 -16.41 -16.67
CA GLU A 314 -16.18 -16.75 -17.21
C GLU A 314 -17.11 -15.54 -17.40
N GLY A 315 -16.58 -14.31 -17.47
CA GLY A 315 -17.43 -13.11 -17.53
C GLY A 315 -18.18 -12.81 -16.24
N GLU A 316 -17.92 -13.59 -15.19
CA GLU A 316 -18.31 -13.31 -13.82
C GLU A 316 -17.46 -12.13 -13.31
N GLY A 317 -18.12 -11.16 -12.68
CA GLY A 317 -17.43 -10.05 -12.02
C GLY A 317 -16.72 -10.52 -10.75
N CYS A 318 -16.49 -9.58 -9.84
CA CYS A 318 -16.13 -9.95 -8.47
C CYS A 318 -17.18 -9.30 -7.58
N PRO A 319 -18.31 -10.00 -7.28
CA PRO A 319 -19.42 -9.40 -6.55
C PRO A 319 -18.99 -8.84 -5.19
N VAL A 320 -17.99 -9.46 -4.58
CA VAL A 320 -17.33 -9.02 -3.35
C VAL A 320 -16.75 -7.60 -3.47
N THR A 321 -16.27 -7.22 -4.65
CA THR A 321 -15.66 -5.90 -4.90
C THR A 321 -16.47 -5.00 -5.81
N ASP A 322 -17.51 -5.51 -6.49
CA ASP A 322 -18.31 -4.73 -7.43
C ASP A 322 -19.06 -3.57 -6.76
N GLU A 323 -19.33 -3.70 -5.45
CA GLU A 323 -19.88 -2.63 -4.58
C GLU A 323 -18.81 -1.75 -3.93
N LEU A 324 -17.56 -2.25 -3.87
CA LEU A 324 -16.41 -1.60 -3.23
C LEU A 324 -15.52 -0.83 -4.21
N ILE A 325 -15.70 -1.05 -5.51
CA ILE A 325 -15.09 -0.29 -6.59
C ILE A 325 -15.93 0.98 -6.77
N PRO A 326 -15.46 2.17 -6.35
CA PRO A 326 -16.04 3.38 -6.89
C PRO A 326 -15.82 3.27 -8.41
N ARG A 327 -16.82 3.65 -9.22
CA ARG A 327 -16.68 3.74 -10.68
C ARG A 327 -16.28 5.17 -11.10
N PRO A 328 -15.18 5.78 -10.61
CA PRO A 328 -14.79 7.06 -11.15
C PRO A 328 -14.33 6.81 -12.58
N ARG A 329 -14.86 7.61 -13.50
CA ARG A 329 -14.16 7.85 -14.75
C ARG A 329 -12.80 8.41 -14.33
N ASN A 330 -11.72 7.64 -14.55
CA ASN A 330 -10.32 7.98 -14.25
C ASN A 330 -9.81 7.65 -12.82
N ALA A 331 -9.97 6.41 -12.36
CA ALA A 331 -9.33 5.91 -11.12
C ALA A 331 -7.80 6.14 -11.03
N GLN A 332 -7.13 6.35 -12.17
CA GLN A 332 -5.69 6.63 -12.29
C GLN A 332 -5.34 8.09 -11.94
N GLU A 333 -6.32 8.99 -11.90
CA GLU A 333 -6.15 10.44 -11.69
C GLU A 333 -6.63 10.88 -10.30
N ARG A 334 -6.94 9.93 -9.41
CA ARG A 334 -7.36 10.24 -8.03
C ARG A 334 -6.21 10.88 -7.27
N VAL A 335 -6.49 11.99 -6.60
CA VAL A 335 -5.55 12.64 -5.68
C VAL A 335 -5.91 12.22 -4.27
N VAL A 336 -4.94 11.64 -3.56
CA VAL A 336 -5.08 11.23 -2.16
C VAL A 336 -3.96 11.91 -1.37
N PRO A 337 -4.29 12.71 -0.34
CA PRO A 337 -3.26 13.34 0.48
C PRO A 337 -2.53 12.28 1.30
N LEU A 338 -1.20 12.33 1.31
CA LEU A 338 -0.37 11.51 2.19
C LEU A 338 -0.64 11.91 3.65
N MET A 339 -0.82 10.93 4.54
CA MET A 339 -1.10 11.15 5.96
C MET A 339 0.17 11.32 6.80
N LYS A 340 1.29 10.79 6.32
CA LYS A 340 2.58 10.85 7.02
C LYS A 340 3.50 11.90 6.42
N PRO A 341 4.48 12.40 7.19
CA PRO A 341 5.50 13.29 6.67
C PRO A 341 6.30 12.64 5.55
N MET A 342 6.74 13.46 4.59
CA MET A 342 7.67 13.08 3.54
C MET A 342 8.89 14.01 3.53
N PRO A 343 10.04 13.55 3.00
CA PRO A 343 11.21 14.41 2.82
C PRO A 343 10.86 15.66 2.01
N ASN A 344 11.28 16.83 2.51
CA ASN A 344 11.06 18.11 1.83
C ASN A 344 12.17 18.35 0.78
N GLU A 345 12.07 17.65 -0.35
CA GLU A 345 12.97 17.82 -1.50
C GLU A 345 12.20 18.05 -2.79
N VAL A 346 12.83 18.77 -3.72
CA VAL A 346 12.34 18.88 -5.09
C VAL A 346 12.62 17.56 -5.79
N VAL A 347 11.57 16.92 -6.30
CA VAL A 347 11.66 15.60 -6.94
C VAL A 347 11.61 15.68 -8.47
N SER A 348 11.11 16.78 -9.03
CA SER A 348 11.12 17.06 -10.48
C SER A 348 10.76 18.52 -10.80
N PRO A 349 11.36 19.12 -11.85
CA PRO A 349 12.60 18.69 -12.49
C PRO A 349 13.79 18.85 -11.55
N VAL A 350 14.84 18.04 -11.72
CA VAL A 350 16.05 18.06 -10.87
C VAL A 350 17.32 18.00 -11.71
N ALA A 351 18.37 18.74 -11.33
CA ALA A 351 19.64 18.72 -12.05
C ALA A 351 20.45 17.44 -11.79
N VAL A 352 20.27 16.84 -10.61
CA VAL A 352 20.90 15.60 -10.17
C VAL A 352 19.80 14.74 -9.55
N LEU A 353 19.81 13.43 -9.81
CA LEU A 353 18.85 12.51 -9.22
C LEU A 353 18.99 12.53 -7.68
N PRO A 354 17.88 12.66 -6.93
CA PRO A 354 17.90 12.67 -5.47
C PRO A 354 18.56 11.40 -4.91
N SER A 355 19.56 11.60 -4.05
CA SER A 355 20.34 10.55 -3.39
C SER A 355 20.99 11.10 -2.12
N GLY A 356 21.62 10.22 -1.33
CA GLY A 356 22.34 10.62 -0.11
C GLY A 356 21.41 10.87 1.10
N PRO A 357 21.86 11.63 2.12
CA PRO A 357 21.06 11.86 3.33
C PRO A 357 19.77 12.65 3.06
N CYS A 358 18.81 12.60 3.99
CA CYS A 358 17.58 13.38 3.84
C CYS A 358 17.85 14.89 3.89
N PRO A 359 17.05 15.71 3.19
CA PRO A 359 17.04 17.15 3.41
C PRO A 359 16.69 17.45 4.87
N GLY A 360 17.55 18.22 5.55
CA GLY A 360 17.36 18.57 6.97
C GLY A 360 17.99 17.59 7.96
N GLU A 361 18.56 16.46 7.52
CA GLU A 361 19.40 15.62 8.39
C GLU A 361 20.79 16.24 8.54
N THR A 362 21.20 16.51 9.78
CA THR A 362 22.56 17.00 10.06
C THR A 362 23.51 15.80 10.09
N THR A 363 24.30 15.62 9.03
CA THR A 363 25.33 14.58 8.99
C THR A 363 26.50 14.99 9.87
N THR A 364 26.67 14.36 11.04
CA THR A 364 27.85 14.59 11.87
C THR A 364 28.93 13.59 11.47
N THR A 365 29.89 14.03 10.66
CA THR A 365 31.06 13.21 10.33
C THR A 365 31.98 13.18 11.55
N THR A 366 32.03 12.06 12.27
CA THR A 366 32.99 11.88 13.36
C THR A 366 34.23 11.17 12.81
N THR A 367 35.29 11.94 12.59
CA THR A 367 36.60 11.37 12.23
C THR A 367 37.29 10.87 13.50
N THR A 368 37.26 9.56 13.74
CA THR A 368 38.03 8.96 14.82
C THR A 368 39.41 8.57 14.33
N THR A 369 40.41 9.39 14.65
CA THR A 369 41.82 9.06 14.42
C THR A 369 42.30 8.15 15.55
N THR A 370 42.51 6.86 15.26
CA THR A 370 43.13 5.94 16.22
C THR A 370 44.64 5.94 15.98
N THR A 371 45.40 6.51 16.90
CA THR A 371 46.86 6.50 16.85
C THR A 371 47.38 5.41 17.77
N THR A 372 47.89 4.31 17.21
CA THR A 372 48.54 3.27 18.01
C THR A 372 50.03 3.56 18.10
N THR A 373 50.52 3.91 19.29
CA THR A 373 51.94 4.07 19.58
C THR A 373 52.44 2.83 20.31
N THR A 374 53.29 2.05 19.67
CA THR A 374 54.06 1.00 20.34
C THR A 374 55.50 1.49 20.50
N ASN A 375 56.05 1.46 21.72
CA ASN A 375 57.47 1.69 21.91
C ASN A 375 58.07 0.84 23.04
N PRO A 376 59.36 0.39 22.95
CA PRO A 376 60.32 0.65 21.86
C PRO A 376 60.93 -0.59 21.16
N PRO A 377 61.50 -0.45 19.93
CA PRO A 377 61.20 0.49 18.82
C PRO A 377 60.84 -0.29 17.49
N THR A 378 60.17 0.19 16.43
CA THR A 378 60.40 1.42 15.62
C THR A 378 59.34 1.68 14.51
N THR A 379 58.03 1.44 14.69
CA THR A 379 57.04 1.68 13.60
C THR A 379 55.75 2.32 14.10
N THR A 380 55.38 3.48 13.52
CA THR A 380 54.08 4.14 13.73
C THR A 380 53.21 3.92 12.50
N THR A 381 52.08 3.23 12.66
CA THR A 381 51.08 3.05 11.60
C THR A 381 49.85 3.88 11.96
N THR A 382 49.49 4.85 11.10
CA THR A 382 48.26 5.63 11.24
C THR A 382 47.21 5.05 10.30
N THR A 383 46.12 4.52 10.84
CA THR A 383 44.97 4.07 10.05
C THR A 383 43.82 5.04 10.25
N THR A 384 43.52 5.84 9.24
CA THR A 384 42.34 6.71 9.25
C THR A 384 41.14 5.90 8.79
N THR A 385 40.19 5.63 9.69
CA THR A 385 38.91 5.02 9.34
C THR A 385 37.84 6.09 9.39
N THR A 386 37.31 6.47 8.24
CA THR A 386 36.17 7.40 8.17
C THR A 386 34.90 6.58 8.37
N THR A 387 34.21 6.78 9.49
CA THR A 387 32.90 6.18 9.72
C THR A 387 31.86 7.28 9.61
N THR A 388 30.95 7.17 8.65
CA THR A 388 29.82 8.08 8.52
C THR A 388 28.69 7.55 9.38
N THR A 389 28.37 8.25 10.47
CA THR A 389 27.23 7.90 11.33
C THR A 389 26.13 8.93 11.12
N THR A 390 24.96 8.48 10.65
CA THR A 390 23.76 9.31 10.55
C THR A 390 23.11 9.38 11.93
N THR A 391 23.16 10.53 12.59
CA THR A 391 22.50 10.73 13.89
C THR A 391 21.14 11.38 13.70
N THR A 392 20.07 10.61 13.86
CA THR A 392 18.72 11.15 14.01
C THR A 392 18.63 11.86 15.36
N THR A 393 18.35 13.17 15.36
CA THR A 393 18.10 13.87 16.63
C THR A 393 16.70 13.49 17.11
N THR A 394 16.61 12.46 17.95
CA THR A 394 15.44 12.23 18.78
C THR A 394 15.89 12.00 20.21
N THR A 395 15.20 12.70 21.11
CA THR A 395 15.50 12.99 22.50
C THR A 395 15.83 11.77 23.37
N THR A 396 16.91 11.90 24.14
CA THR A 396 17.32 11.21 25.39
C THR A 396 17.35 9.67 25.41
N THR A 397 18.56 9.09 25.49
CA THR A 397 18.76 7.82 26.22
C THR A 397 20.11 7.83 26.93
N THR A 398 20.07 7.67 28.24
CA THR A 398 21.23 7.50 29.13
C THR A 398 21.93 6.18 28.82
N THR A 399 23.19 6.22 28.38
CA THR A 399 23.98 5.00 28.14
C THR A 399 24.69 4.58 29.43
N THR A 400 24.22 3.49 30.04
CA THR A 400 24.97 2.78 31.09
C THR A 400 26.08 1.98 30.44
N THR A 401 27.34 2.27 30.77
CA THR A 401 28.50 1.51 30.30
C THR A 401 28.62 0.24 31.14
N THR A 402 28.50 -0.94 30.54
CA THR A 402 28.85 -2.22 31.18
C THR A 402 30.18 -2.71 30.61
N THR A 403 31.21 -2.71 31.43
CA THR A 403 32.52 -3.31 31.13
C THR A 403 32.43 -4.82 31.31
N THR A 404 32.61 -5.57 30.22
CA THR A 404 32.72 -7.04 30.27
C THR A 404 34.20 -7.39 30.26
N THR A 405 34.70 -7.98 31.34
CA THR A 405 36.02 -8.62 31.39
C THR A 405 35.85 -10.13 31.43
N THR A 406 36.49 -10.82 30.50
CA THR A 406 36.51 -12.28 30.39
C THR A 406 37.59 -12.87 31.31
N PRO A 407 37.33 -13.97 32.03
CA PRO A 407 38.40 -14.83 32.54
C PRO A 407 38.35 -16.26 31.94
N PRO A 408 39.50 -16.98 31.90
CA PRO A 408 39.67 -18.29 31.26
C PRO A 408 39.21 -19.47 32.15
N PRO A 409 39.10 -20.70 31.61
CA PRO A 409 38.32 -21.78 32.22
C PRO A 409 39.15 -22.70 33.13
N THR A 410 38.59 -23.22 34.23
CA THR A 410 38.93 -24.56 34.78
C THR A 410 37.93 -25.08 35.86
N THR A 411 37.45 -26.32 35.62
CA THR A 411 37.16 -27.48 36.52
C THR A 411 36.59 -27.38 37.97
N THR A 412 35.42 -28.01 38.12
CA THR A 412 34.95 -29.06 39.08
C THR A 412 34.84 -28.88 40.61
N THR A 413 33.62 -29.21 41.10
CA THR A 413 33.19 -29.97 42.30
C THR A 413 32.90 -29.34 43.69
N THR A 414 31.67 -29.61 44.14
CA THR A 414 31.21 -30.05 45.49
C THR A 414 30.68 -29.03 46.53
N THR A 415 29.51 -29.43 47.07
CA THR A 415 28.60 -28.96 48.14
C THR A 415 29.17 -28.31 49.41
N THR A 416 28.37 -27.45 50.09
CA THR A 416 27.74 -27.67 51.43
C THR A 416 26.82 -26.50 51.83
N ALA A 417 25.73 -26.80 52.58
CA ALA A 417 24.81 -25.89 53.29
C ALA A 417 25.53 -25.05 54.38
N THR A 418 25.04 -24.02 55.07
CA THR A 418 23.79 -23.65 55.78
C THR A 418 23.98 -22.14 56.14
N THR A 419 23.03 -21.23 56.37
CA THR A 419 22.11 -21.04 57.52
C THR A 419 21.44 -19.66 57.38
N THR A 420 20.24 -19.58 57.96
CA THR A 420 19.24 -18.50 58.01
C THR A 420 19.61 -17.34 58.97
N ALA A 421 19.21 -16.10 58.65
CA ALA A 421 18.73 -15.10 59.62
C ALA A 421 17.87 -14.02 58.93
N ALA A 422 16.75 -13.65 59.57
CA ALA A 422 15.64 -12.87 59.05
C ALA A 422 15.51 -11.48 59.71
N SER A 423 14.93 -10.50 59.00
CA SER A 423 14.12 -9.35 59.50
C SER A 423 13.74 -8.44 58.31
N THR A 424 12.55 -8.60 57.70
CA THR A 424 11.28 -7.84 57.87
C THR A 424 11.28 -6.37 57.45
N THR A 425 10.67 -6.07 56.29
CA THR A 425 9.77 -4.90 56.07
C THR A 425 8.94 -5.02 54.77
N THR A 426 7.62 -5.16 54.94
CA THR A 426 6.46 -4.56 54.22
C THR A 426 6.39 -4.44 52.68
N THR A 427 5.31 -5.04 52.14
CA THR A 427 4.69 -5.08 50.79
C THR A 427 4.36 -3.69 50.15
N PRO A 428 4.19 -3.59 48.81
CA PRO A 428 2.88 -3.87 48.19
C PRO A 428 2.92 -4.69 46.88
N ALA A 429 1.81 -5.37 46.61
CA ALA A 429 1.58 -6.26 45.47
C ALA A 429 1.47 -5.51 44.13
N PRO A 430 1.79 -6.15 42.99
CA PRO A 430 1.55 -5.58 41.65
C PRO A 430 0.05 -5.42 41.39
N PRO A 431 -0.39 -4.34 40.70
CA PRO A 431 -1.79 -4.15 40.38
C PRO A 431 -2.23 -5.17 39.33
N THR A 432 -3.23 -5.98 39.69
CA THR A 432 -3.97 -6.83 38.76
C THR A 432 -4.71 -5.94 37.77
N THR A 433 -4.23 -5.88 36.52
CA THR A 433 -4.96 -5.20 35.44
C THR A 433 -6.02 -6.16 34.92
N THR A 434 -7.26 -5.98 35.37
CA THR A 434 -8.42 -6.63 34.77
C THR A 434 -8.75 -5.89 33.48
N THR A 435 -8.39 -6.46 32.33
CA THR A 435 -8.84 -5.97 31.02
C THR A 435 -10.32 -6.30 30.87
N THR A 436 -11.20 -5.38 31.22
CA THR A 436 -12.58 -5.38 30.75
C THR A 436 -12.58 -4.89 29.32
N THR A 437 -12.70 -5.82 28.36
CA THR A 437 -13.10 -5.51 26.99
C THR A 437 -14.54 -5.03 27.01
N THR A 438 -14.76 -3.72 27.11
CA THR A 438 -16.05 -3.12 26.84
C THR A 438 -16.25 -3.15 25.32
N THR A 439 -17.12 -4.05 24.86
CA THR A 439 -17.61 -4.10 23.49
C THR A 439 -18.11 -2.71 23.09
N ALA A 440 -17.48 -2.06 22.10
CA ALA A 440 -17.86 -0.70 21.71
C ALA A 440 -19.24 -0.69 21.04
N GLU A 441 -20.24 -0.12 21.74
CA GLU A 441 -21.61 0.04 21.23
C GLU A 441 -21.64 0.85 19.92
N LEU A 442 -22.66 0.58 19.09
CA LEU A 442 -22.89 1.31 17.84
C LEU A 442 -23.14 2.80 18.13
N ARG A 443 -22.42 3.68 17.44
CA ARG A 443 -22.58 5.14 17.51
C ARG A 443 -22.47 5.77 16.13
N VAL A 444 -22.88 7.03 15.98
CA VAL A 444 -22.66 7.80 14.74
C VAL A 444 -21.56 8.83 14.91
N VAL A 445 -20.69 8.92 13.91
CA VAL A 445 -19.80 10.07 13.69
C VAL A 445 -20.42 10.94 12.60
N LEU A 446 -20.90 12.12 12.98
CA LEU A 446 -21.43 13.11 12.04
C LEU A 446 -20.30 14.00 11.53
N GLN A 447 -20.27 14.26 10.23
CA GLN A 447 -19.23 15.04 9.58
C GLN A 447 -19.84 16.08 8.65
N VAL A 448 -19.21 17.23 8.52
CA VAL A 448 -19.53 18.25 7.52
C VAL A 448 -18.58 18.06 6.34
N MET A 449 -19.15 17.91 5.15
CA MET A 449 -18.40 17.74 3.90
C MET A 449 -18.62 18.95 3.01
N ASP A 450 -17.59 19.32 2.25
CA ASP A 450 -17.72 20.29 1.16
C ASP A 450 -18.30 19.59 -0.07
N THR A 451 -19.46 20.05 -0.55
CA THR A 451 -20.15 19.39 -1.68
C THR A 451 -19.46 19.56 -3.03
N GLU A 452 -18.59 20.57 -3.17
CA GLU A 452 -17.86 20.82 -4.42
C GLU A 452 -16.61 19.94 -4.52
N THR A 453 -15.91 19.75 -3.40
CA THR A 453 -14.62 19.03 -3.37
C THR A 453 -14.71 17.59 -2.83
N ASP A 454 -15.87 17.20 -2.26
CA ASP A 454 -16.09 15.93 -1.55
C ASP A 454 -15.07 15.69 -0.42
N GLN A 455 -14.52 16.78 0.14
CA GLN A 455 -13.57 16.76 1.26
C GLN A 455 -14.28 16.98 2.59
N ARG A 456 -13.81 16.30 3.64
CA ARG A 456 -14.30 16.52 5.01
C ARG A 456 -13.79 17.85 5.54
N ILE A 457 -14.71 18.73 5.92
CA ILE A 457 -14.41 20.00 6.59
C ILE A 457 -14.09 19.73 8.06
N MET A 458 -15.00 19.05 8.78
CA MET A 458 -14.81 18.72 10.19
C MET A 458 -15.75 17.59 10.65
N VAL A 459 -15.39 16.98 11.79
CA VAL A 459 -16.28 16.09 12.55
C VAL A 459 -17.07 16.93 13.55
N LEU A 460 -18.36 16.67 13.66
CA LEU A 460 -19.23 17.31 14.64
C LEU A 460 -19.21 16.51 15.95
N ASP A 461 -18.83 17.18 17.03
CA ASP A 461 -18.84 16.64 18.40
C ASP A 461 -19.73 17.47 19.35
N GLY A 462 -20.43 18.48 18.80
CA GLY A 462 -21.27 19.42 19.53
C GLY A 462 -20.56 20.74 19.88
N SER A 463 -19.25 20.82 19.64
CA SER A 463 -18.50 22.07 19.73
C SER A 463 -18.97 23.07 18.65
N PRO A 464 -18.80 24.39 18.88
CA PRO A 464 -19.10 25.39 17.87
C PRO A 464 -18.29 25.17 16.59
N VAL A 465 -18.95 25.33 15.44
CA VAL A 465 -18.34 25.22 14.10
C VAL A 465 -17.79 26.59 13.71
N PRO A 466 -16.48 26.75 13.47
CA PRO A 466 -15.92 28.02 13.03
C PRO A 466 -16.48 28.44 11.67
N LEU A 467 -17.02 29.66 11.59
CA LEU A 467 -17.59 30.21 10.35
C LEU A 467 -16.56 30.16 9.21
N SER A 468 -15.29 30.46 9.48
CA SER A 468 -14.21 30.45 8.48
C SER A 468 -14.02 29.11 7.75
N LEU A 469 -14.49 28.00 8.32
CA LEU A 469 -14.39 26.68 7.68
C LEU A 469 -15.54 26.39 6.71
N VAL A 470 -16.69 27.04 6.90
CA VAL A 470 -17.96 26.75 6.21
C VAL A 470 -18.53 27.96 5.46
N GLU A 471 -17.96 29.16 5.65
CA GLU A 471 -18.37 30.38 4.97
C GLU A 471 -18.21 30.24 3.45
N ASN A 472 -19.22 30.69 2.71
CA ASN A 472 -19.30 30.60 1.24
C ASN A 472 -19.25 29.17 0.68
N LYS A 473 -19.42 28.14 1.51
CA LYS A 473 -19.50 26.74 1.06
C LYS A 473 -20.92 26.22 1.05
N VAL A 474 -21.17 25.32 0.12
CA VAL A 474 -22.33 24.45 0.14
C VAL A 474 -21.87 23.13 0.75
N VAL A 475 -22.48 22.74 1.87
CA VAL A 475 -22.04 21.59 2.67
C VAL A 475 -23.08 20.47 2.69
N SER A 476 -22.60 19.25 2.87
CA SER A 476 -23.41 18.07 3.15
C SER A 476 -23.06 17.52 4.54
N PHE A 477 -24.01 16.80 5.14
CA PHE A 477 -23.78 16.10 6.40
C PHE A 477 -23.63 14.61 6.12
N GLN A 478 -22.53 14.02 6.57
CA GLN A 478 -22.30 12.59 6.42
C GLN A 478 -22.40 11.88 7.77
N ALA A 479 -23.26 10.87 7.86
CA ALA A 479 -23.37 10.01 9.03
C ALA A 479 -22.57 8.73 8.83
N VAL A 480 -21.58 8.50 9.69
CA VAL A 480 -20.72 7.31 9.65
C VAL A 480 -21.04 6.43 10.87
N PRO A 481 -21.66 5.26 10.69
CA PRO A 481 -21.82 4.30 11.78
C PRO A 481 -20.44 3.79 12.23
N VAL A 482 -20.23 3.64 13.54
CA VAL A 482 -18.99 3.10 14.12
C VAL A 482 -19.36 2.21 15.30
N GLY A 483 -18.81 1.00 15.38
CA GLY A 483 -19.01 0.07 16.50
C GLY A 483 -19.29 -1.35 16.04
N VAL A 484 -19.56 -2.26 16.99
CA VAL A 484 -19.67 -3.71 16.69
C VAL A 484 -20.85 -4.12 15.81
N MET A 485 -21.87 -3.26 15.69
CA MET A 485 -23.01 -3.48 14.78
C MET A 485 -22.96 -2.57 13.56
N GLU A 486 -21.79 -1.98 13.25
CA GLU A 486 -21.65 -1.12 12.07
C GLU A 486 -22.09 -1.86 10.81
N SER A 487 -21.65 -3.09 10.59
CA SER A 487 -22.02 -3.89 9.42
C SER A 487 -23.50 -4.18 9.31
N SER A 488 -24.26 -4.06 10.40
CA SER A 488 -25.71 -4.30 10.40
C SER A 488 -26.50 -3.09 9.90
N VAL A 489 -25.89 -1.91 9.72
CA VAL A 489 -26.60 -0.71 9.26
C VAL A 489 -26.70 -0.69 7.73
N GLU A 490 -27.90 -0.86 7.20
CA GLU A 490 -28.18 -0.88 5.75
C GLU A 490 -28.72 0.45 5.23
N SER A 491 -29.41 1.23 6.07
CA SER A 491 -29.87 2.57 5.71
C SER A 491 -29.84 3.57 6.87
N ALA A 492 -29.90 4.85 6.53
CA ALA A 492 -29.88 5.94 7.49
C ALA A 492 -30.91 7.01 7.15
N ALA A 493 -31.34 7.75 8.16
CA ALA A 493 -32.17 8.93 8.02
C ALA A 493 -31.59 10.09 8.84
N LEU A 494 -31.61 11.29 8.27
CA LEU A 494 -31.21 12.52 8.95
C LEU A 494 -32.38 13.50 8.94
N GLU A 495 -32.73 13.99 10.12
CA GLU A 495 -33.58 15.15 10.33
C GLU A 495 -32.70 16.31 10.81
N SER A 496 -32.67 17.41 10.07
CA SER A 496 -31.99 18.63 10.46
C SER A 496 -33.01 19.72 10.76
N ALA A 497 -32.82 20.46 11.85
CA ALA A 497 -33.57 21.68 12.16
C ALA A 497 -32.61 22.79 12.58
N ASP A 498 -32.85 24.01 12.11
CA ASP A 498 -32.09 25.19 12.53
C ASP A 498 -32.89 26.06 13.52
N SER A 499 -32.18 26.92 14.26
CA SER A 499 -32.79 27.81 15.25
C SER A 499 -33.63 28.94 14.66
N VAL A 500 -33.65 29.08 13.33
CA VAL A 500 -34.47 30.08 12.61
C VAL A 500 -35.76 29.48 12.03
N GLY A 501 -35.99 28.18 12.24
CA GLY A 501 -37.25 27.49 11.96
C GLY A 501 -37.28 26.68 10.66
N ASN A 502 -36.17 26.57 9.94
CA ASN A 502 -36.08 25.65 8.80
C ASN A 502 -35.83 24.24 9.30
N SER A 503 -36.54 23.28 8.73
CA SER A 503 -36.30 21.87 8.97
C SER A 503 -36.31 21.10 7.67
N HIS A 504 -35.55 20.02 7.65
CA HIS A 504 -35.45 19.14 6.50
C HIS A 504 -35.20 17.70 6.97
N SER A 505 -35.73 16.75 6.22
CA SER A 505 -35.51 15.32 6.48
C SER A 505 -35.12 14.63 5.18
N GLN A 506 -34.08 13.80 5.25
CA GLN A 506 -33.61 13.02 4.13
C GLN A 506 -33.26 11.61 4.57
N ASN A 507 -33.49 10.67 3.67
CA ASN A 507 -33.19 9.27 3.83
C ASN A 507 -32.09 8.88 2.85
N GLU A 508 -31.17 8.01 3.27
CA GLU A 508 -30.09 7.48 2.45
C GLU A 508 -29.97 5.97 2.66
N ASN A 509 -29.90 5.25 1.56
CA ASN A 509 -29.84 3.78 1.51
C ASN A 509 -28.50 3.28 0.98
N ARG A 510 -27.52 4.18 0.80
CA ARG A 510 -26.21 3.89 0.25
C ARG A 510 -25.15 4.53 1.11
N ARG A 511 -24.12 3.75 1.44
CA ARG A 511 -22.94 4.26 2.12
C ARG A 511 -22.01 5.01 1.15
N PRO A 512 -21.31 6.07 1.60
CA PRO A 512 -21.47 6.71 2.91
C PRO A 512 -22.81 7.44 3.00
N PHE A 513 -23.46 7.43 4.17
CA PHE A 513 -24.79 8.04 4.35
C PHE A 513 -24.66 9.58 4.35
N SER A 514 -24.58 10.16 3.16
CA SER A 514 -24.44 11.60 2.93
C SER A 514 -25.81 12.23 2.68
N PHE A 515 -26.11 13.26 3.44
CA PHE A 515 -27.35 14.01 3.39
C PHE A 515 -27.04 15.43 2.91
N PHE A 516 -27.88 15.97 2.03
CA PHE A 516 -27.76 17.28 1.40
C PHE A 516 -26.57 17.38 0.44
N GLY A 517 -26.68 16.72 -0.72
CA GLY A 517 -25.72 16.85 -1.81
C GLY A 517 -24.67 15.74 -1.81
N ASP A 518 -24.77 14.88 -2.83
CA ASP A 518 -23.65 14.18 -3.44
C ASP A 518 -24.01 13.87 -4.92
N SER A 519 -23.04 13.39 -5.70
CA SER A 519 -23.21 13.07 -7.13
C SER A 519 -23.79 11.68 -7.41
N ARG A 520 -24.29 10.97 -6.39
CA ARG A 520 -24.72 9.57 -6.45
C ARG A 520 -26.24 9.37 -6.30
N GLY A 521 -26.99 10.45 -6.07
CA GLY A 521 -28.41 10.58 -6.42
C GLY A 521 -29.40 10.08 -5.36
N ASP A 522 -29.87 10.99 -4.51
CA ASP A 522 -31.18 11.64 -4.67
C ASP A 522 -31.12 13.06 -4.05
N PHE A 523 -31.69 14.04 -4.77
CA PHE A 523 -31.29 15.44 -4.67
C PHE A 523 -31.96 16.23 -3.54
N VAL A 524 -31.12 16.90 -2.75
CA VAL A 524 -31.35 18.27 -2.27
C VAL A 524 -30.04 19.00 -2.45
N ARG A 525 -30.06 20.20 -3.04
CA ARG A 525 -28.86 21.07 -3.11
C ARG A 525 -28.29 21.15 -1.68
N GLY A 526 -26.98 21.00 -1.52
CA GLY A 526 -26.35 21.06 -0.21
C GLY A 526 -26.76 22.30 0.57
N THR A 527 -26.55 22.30 1.87
CA THR A 527 -27.01 23.39 2.73
C THR A 527 -25.90 24.42 2.95
N THR A 528 -26.27 25.66 3.27
CA THR A 528 -25.32 26.69 3.69
C THR A 528 -25.54 26.97 5.17
N LEU A 529 -24.46 26.94 5.94
CA LEU A 529 -24.50 27.18 7.37
C LEU A 529 -24.39 28.68 7.65
N SER A 530 -25.33 29.21 8.43
CA SER A 530 -25.41 30.65 8.74
C SER A 530 -24.72 30.96 10.07
N ALA A 531 -23.92 32.02 10.10
CA ALA A 531 -23.28 32.51 11.31
C ALA A 531 -24.29 32.76 12.43
N GLY A 532 -23.95 32.38 13.66
CA GLY A 532 -24.81 32.52 14.84
C GLY A 532 -26.02 31.58 14.88
N THR A 533 -26.20 30.70 13.89
CA THR A 533 -27.34 29.76 13.83
C THR A 533 -26.97 28.44 14.51
N THR A 534 -27.91 27.90 15.28
CA THR A 534 -27.76 26.58 15.90
C THR A 534 -28.49 25.54 15.05
N TYR A 535 -27.79 24.47 14.69
CA TYR A 535 -28.32 23.34 13.93
C TYR A 535 -28.44 22.13 14.84
N THR A 536 -29.57 21.43 14.77
CA THR A 536 -29.83 20.15 15.44
C THR A 536 -30.02 19.07 14.41
N LEU A 537 -29.19 18.03 14.50
CA LEU A 537 -29.14 16.88 13.61
C LEU A 537 -29.57 15.64 14.38
N LYS A 538 -30.66 15.01 13.95
CA LYS A 538 -31.12 13.73 14.46
C LYS A 538 -30.87 12.64 13.42
N THR A 539 -29.97 11.73 13.74
CA THR A 539 -29.56 10.63 12.86
C THR A 539 -30.15 9.32 13.36
N ARG A 540 -30.69 8.53 12.44
CA ARG A 540 -31.20 7.19 12.70
C ARG A 540 -30.58 6.18 11.76
N PHE A 541 -30.28 4.98 12.26
CA PHE A 541 -29.75 3.85 11.49
C PHE A 541 -30.70 2.67 11.55
N PHE A 542 -30.81 1.94 10.44
CA PHE A 542 -31.75 0.83 10.29
C PHE A 542 -31.05 -0.42 9.77
N SER A 543 -31.55 -1.59 10.16
CA SER A 543 -30.98 -2.88 9.80
C SER A 543 -31.30 -3.35 8.38
N GLU A 544 -32.23 -2.67 7.70
CA GLU A 544 -32.57 -2.95 6.29
C GLU A 544 -32.61 -1.65 5.48
N ASN A 545 -32.66 -1.82 4.15
CA ASN A 545 -32.78 -0.72 3.20
C ASN A 545 -34.13 0.01 3.33
N ARG A 546 -34.15 1.30 2.97
CA ARG A 546 -35.36 2.16 2.99
C ARG A 546 -35.99 2.31 4.37
N GLN A 547 -35.14 2.41 5.40
CA GLN A 547 -35.54 2.61 6.79
C GLN A 547 -36.49 1.50 7.28
N ALA A 548 -36.32 0.29 6.75
CA ALA A 548 -37.02 -0.92 7.18
C ALA A 548 -36.18 -1.68 8.22
N GLY A 549 -36.78 -2.73 8.81
CA GLY A 549 -36.13 -3.52 9.85
C GLY A 549 -36.04 -2.79 11.20
N ASP A 550 -35.06 -3.19 12.00
CA ASP A 550 -34.84 -2.68 13.36
C ASP A 550 -34.11 -1.33 13.32
N GLU A 551 -34.54 -0.37 14.15
CA GLU A 551 -33.80 0.88 14.39
C GLU A 551 -32.60 0.57 15.30
N LEU A 552 -31.41 0.57 14.72
CA LEU A 552 -30.15 0.19 15.37
C LEU A 552 -29.52 1.32 16.18
N LEU A 553 -29.77 2.57 15.78
CA LEU A 553 -29.27 3.76 16.47
C LEU A 553 -30.22 4.94 16.26
N ASN A 554 -30.35 5.78 17.28
CA ASN A 554 -31.03 7.06 17.22
C ASN A 554 -30.25 8.07 18.07
N GLN A 555 -29.60 9.02 17.41
CA GLN A 555 -28.71 9.98 18.07
C GLN A 555 -29.01 11.40 17.62
N VAL A 556 -29.00 12.32 18.58
CA VAL A 556 -29.20 13.76 18.34
C VAL A 556 -27.92 14.50 18.68
N LEU A 557 -27.53 15.42 17.80
CA LEU A 557 -26.39 16.31 17.99
C LEU A 557 -26.78 17.74 17.63
N SER A 558 -26.41 18.70 18.46
CA SER A 558 -26.62 20.12 18.18
C SER A 558 -25.29 20.87 18.18
N PHE A 559 -25.13 21.84 17.29
CA PHE A 559 -23.96 22.72 17.22
C PHE A 559 -24.35 24.12 16.77
N THR A 560 -23.51 25.12 17.07
CA THR A 560 -23.70 26.52 16.65
C THR A 560 -22.56 26.95 15.74
N VAL A 561 -22.85 27.71 14.68
CA VAL A 561 -21.81 28.30 13.81
C VAL A 561 -21.33 29.61 14.43
N GLN A 562 -20.02 29.77 14.66
CA GLN A 562 -19.43 30.95 15.31
C GLN A 562 -18.26 31.55 14.55
#